data_AF-A0A7V9K476-F1
#
_entry.id   AF-A0A7V9K476-F1
#
_cell.length_a   1.000
_cell.length_b   1.000
_cell.length_c   1.000
_cell.angle_alpha   90.00
_cell.angle_beta   90.00
_cell.angle_gamma   90.00
#
_symmetry.space_group_name_H-M   'P 1'
#
loop_
_entity.id
_entity.type
_entity.pdbx_description
1 polymer ?
#
loop_
_entity_poly.entity_id
_entity_poly.type
_entity_poly.pdbx_seq_one_letter_code
_entity_poly.pdbx_strand_id
1 'polypeptide(L)'
;MTRTLLAIAVCLAIPASSSAKTYDIADISKAAVTKVKRSVDIDVLLPDQLALDYSGRLYMNPSTFDEGYDITFGAVRNCGASVCSLGNVEGMPGGRLAFRDRVKLANGSTASFKGLTCGASCSPPTIDFRVKGVRYSIQAKLETPSDKVARRRLIAAAEEAIEAGPR
;
A
#
# COMPACT_ATOMS: atom_id res chain seq x y z
N MET A 1 -60.53 24.82 4.73
CA MET A 1 -60.31 23.37 4.87
C MET A 1 -59.57 22.88 3.63
N THR A 2 -58.27 22.59 3.72
CA THR A 2 -57.55 21.62 2.87
C THR A 2 -56.10 21.57 3.34
N ARG A 3 -55.73 20.50 4.05
CA ARG A 3 -54.35 20.17 4.42
C ARG A 3 -53.82 19.18 3.38
N THR A 4 -52.87 19.60 2.55
CA THR A 4 -52.19 18.74 1.58
C THR A 4 -51.03 18.04 2.30
N LEU A 5 -51.10 16.70 2.42
CA LEU A 5 -50.03 15.83 2.90
C LEU A 5 -48.98 15.67 1.79
N LEU A 6 -47.73 16.09 2.06
CA LEU A 6 -46.60 15.83 1.19
C LEU A 6 -45.91 14.53 1.66
N ALA A 7 -45.97 13.48 0.84
CA ALA A 7 -45.28 12.23 1.08
C ALA A 7 -43.78 12.38 0.79
N ILE A 8 -42.93 12.13 1.78
CA ILE A 8 -41.47 12.11 1.63
C ILE A 8 -41.07 10.70 1.17
N ALA A 9 -40.64 10.58 -0.08
CA ALA A 9 -39.99 9.38 -0.60
C ALA A 9 -38.53 9.34 -0.12
N VAL A 10 -38.21 8.40 0.77
CA VAL A 10 -36.84 8.15 1.23
C VAL A 10 -36.15 7.25 0.20
N CYS A 11 -35.28 7.84 -0.64
CA CYS A 11 -34.35 7.08 -1.47
C CYS A 11 -33.24 6.48 -0.58
N LEU A 12 -33.31 5.18 -0.31
CA LEU A 12 -32.20 4.40 0.25
C LEU A 12 -31.07 4.34 -0.80
N ALA A 13 -30.08 5.21 -0.67
CA ALA A 13 -28.85 5.12 -1.45
C ALA A 13 -28.07 3.88 -1.00
N ILE A 14 -28.06 2.84 -1.82
CA ILE A 14 -27.18 1.67 -1.65
C ILE A 14 -25.75 2.18 -1.88
N PRO A 15 -24.83 2.10 -0.90
CA PRO A 15 -23.45 2.49 -1.14
C PRO A 15 -22.86 1.58 -2.22
N ALA A 16 -22.33 2.17 -3.29
CA ALA A 16 -21.57 1.44 -4.29
C ALA A 16 -20.39 0.78 -3.59
N SER A 17 -20.41 -0.54 -3.49
CA SER A 17 -19.25 -1.31 -3.06
C SER A 17 -18.15 -1.06 -4.08
N SER A 18 -17.13 -0.27 -3.69
CA SER A 18 -15.84 -0.35 -4.36
C SER A 18 -15.43 -1.82 -4.34
N SER A 19 -14.89 -2.32 -5.44
CA SER A 19 -14.50 -3.74 -5.51
C SER A 19 -12.99 -3.82 -5.34
N ALA A 20 -12.55 -4.20 -4.15
CA ALA A 20 -11.19 -4.61 -3.91
C ALA A 20 -10.81 -5.70 -4.91
N LYS A 21 -9.64 -5.55 -5.50
CA LYS A 21 -9.05 -6.55 -6.38
C LYS A 21 -7.71 -6.97 -5.83
N THR A 22 -7.50 -8.27 -5.72
CA THR A 22 -6.19 -8.84 -5.43
C THR A 22 -5.35 -8.84 -6.70
N TYR A 23 -4.15 -8.30 -6.59
CA TYR A 23 -3.17 -8.27 -7.67
C TYR A 23 -2.04 -9.24 -7.36
N ASP A 24 -1.57 -9.95 -8.39
CA ASP A 24 -0.31 -10.69 -8.37
C ASP A 24 0.85 -9.70 -8.53
N ILE A 25 1.42 -9.29 -7.40
CA ILE A 25 2.52 -8.34 -7.33
C ILE A 25 3.81 -8.99 -7.83
N ALA A 26 3.99 -10.30 -7.61
CA ALA A 26 5.17 -11.04 -8.07
C ALA A 26 5.30 -11.03 -9.59
N ASP A 27 4.20 -11.26 -10.32
CA ASP A 27 4.24 -11.22 -11.78
C ASP A 27 4.38 -9.80 -12.32
N ILE A 28 3.57 -8.86 -11.82
CA ILE A 28 3.49 -7.49 -12.36
C ILE A 28 4.78 -6.69 -12.06
N SER A 29 5.52 -7.02 -10.99
CA SER A 29 6.71 -6.26 -10.59
C SER A 29 7.99 -6.63 -11.33
N LYS A 30 8.05 -7.74 -12.09
CA LYS A 30 9.30 -8.24 -12.71
C LYS A 30 10.12 -7.17 -13.45
N ALA A 31 9.46 -6.38 -14.29
CA ALA A 31 10.11 -5.30 -15.04
C ALA A 31 10.58 -4.15 -14.13
N ALA A 32 9.80 -3.83 -13.09
CA ALA A 32 10.15 -2.79 -12.13
C ALA A 32 11.34 -3.20 -11.25
N VAL A 33 11.34 -4.43 -10.73
CA VAL A 33 12.44 -5.02 -9.97
C VAL A 33 13.72 -5.03 -10.79
N THR A 34 13.65 -5.46 -12.06
CA THR A 34 14.80 -5.45 -12.97
C THR A 34 15.38 -4.05 -13.13
N LYS A 35 14.53 -3.01 -13.21
CA LYS A 35 15.00 -1.63 -13.34
C LYS A 35 15.63 -1.12 -12.04
N VAL A 36 15.06 -1.44 -10.87
CA VAL A 36 15.61 -1.07 -9.56
C VAL A 36 16.99 -1.70 -9.35
N LYS A 37 17.13 -3.01 -9.58
CA LYS A 37 18.38 -3.77 -9.41
C LYS A 37 19.54 -3.32 -10.30
N ARG A 38 19.28 -2.55 -11.35
CA ARG A 38 20.34 -1.95 -12.18
C ARG A 38 20.95 -0.70 -11.58
N SER A 39 20.26 -0.07 -10.62
CA SER A 39 20.65 1.23 -10.06
C SER A 39 21.10 1.15 -8.60
N VAL A 40 20.57 0.21 -7.82
CA VAL A 40 20.84 0.12 -6.38
C VAL A 40 21.16 -1.31 -5.96
N ASP A 41 22.03 -1.46 -4.97
CA ASP A 41 22.50 -2.74 -4.43
C ASP A 41 21.85 -3.04 -3.07
N ILE A 42 20.51 -3.12 -3.08
CA ILE A 42 19.72 -3.59 -1.93
C ILE A 42 18.68 -4.62 -2.35
N ASP A 43 18.35 -5.52 -1.43
CA ASP A 43 17.27 -6.48 -1.58
C ASP A 43 15.96 -5.74 -1.91
N VAL A 44 15.22 -6.19 -2.93
CA VAL A 44 13.88 -5.70 -3.24
C VAL A 44 12.86 -6.64 -2.62
N LEU A 45 12.21 -6.19 -1.55
CA LEU A 45 11.18 -6.97 -0.84
C LEU A 45 9.79 -6.50 -1.25
N LEU A 46 8.96 -7.45 -1.69
CA LEU A 46 7.61 -7.23 -2.19
C LEU A 46 6.73 -8.40 -1.74
N PRO A 47 5.45 -8.18 -1.35
CA PRO A 47 4.51 -9.29 -1.16
C PRO A 47 4.22 -9.97 -2.51
N ASP A 48 3.81 -11.24 -2.53
CA ASP A 48 3.36 -11.89 -3.77
C ASP A 48 1.99 -11.34 -4.16
N GLN A 49 1.12 -11.05 -3.20
CA GLN A 49 -0.21 -10.53 -3.45
C GLN A 49 -0.54 -9.26 -2.65
N LEU A 50 -1.40 -8.42 -3.23
CA LEU A 50 -1.94 -7.26 -2.53
C LEU A 50 -3.36 -6.94 -3.00
N ALA A 51 -4.29 -6.86 -2.04
CA ALA A 51 -5.67 -6.46 -2.29
C ALA A 51 -5.81 -4.94 -2.18
N LEU A 52 -5.99 -4.27 -3.33
CA LEU A 52 -6.12 -2.82 -3.40
C LEU A 52 -7.57 -2.40 -3.60
N ASP A 53 -7.92 -1.22 -3.09
CA ASP A 53 -9.21 -0.52 -3.34
C ASP A 53 -9.28 0.05 -4.76
N TYR A 54 -9.08 -0.81 -5.75
CA TYR A 54 -9.04 -0.45 -7.16
C TYR A 54 -9.20 -1.70 -8.01
N SER A 55 -10.15 -1.70 -8.94
CA SER A 55 -10.47 -2.86 -9.78
C SER A 55 -9.85 -2.83 -11.19
N GLY A 56 -9.21 -1.73 -11.57
CA GLY A 56 -8.67 -1.52 -12.91
C GLY A 56 -7.34 -2.26 -13.19
N ARG A 57 -6.52 -1.64 -14.04
CA ARG A 57 -5.18 -2.17 -14.38
C ARG A 57 -4.14 -1.52 -13.49
N LEU A 58 -3.34 -2.35 -12.82
CA LEU A 58 -2.24 -1.90 -11.99
C LEU A 58 -0.97 -1.75 -12.83
N TYR A 59 -0.24 -0.65 -12.59
CA TYR A 59 1.05 -0.37 -13.20
C TYR A 59 2.11 -0.17 -12.11
N MET A 60 3.30 -0.75 -12.31
CA MET A 60 4.44 -0.56 -11.43
C MET A 60 5.35 0.53 -11.98
N ASN A 61 5.56 1.59 -11.20
CA ASN A 61 6.32 2.76 -11.60
C ASN A 61 7.56 2.87 -10.69
N PRO A 62 8.68 2.21 -11.06
CA PRO A 62 9.91 2.27 -10.28
C PRO A 62 10.63 3.61 -10.47
N SER A 63 11.03 4.19 -9.34
CA SER A 63 12.04 5.24 -9.22
C SER A 63 13.15 4.78 -8.28
N THR A 64 14.32 5.37 -8.45
CA THR A 64 15.49 5.12 -7.63
C THR A 64 16.05 6.47 -7.21
N PHE A 65 16.59 6.53 -6.01
CA PHE A 65 17.23 7.70 -5.41
C PHE A 65 18.45 7.20 -4.65
N ASP A 66 19.44 8.06 -4.37
CA ASP A 66 20.71 7.72 -3.70
C ASP A 66 21.06 6.21 -3.70
N GLU A 67 20.75 5.51 -2.61
CA GLU A 67 20.98 4.08 -2.42
C GLU A 67 19.67 3.26 -2.25
N GLY A 68 18.52 3.85 -2.55
CA GLY A 68 17.19 3.28 -2.31
C GLY A 68 16.27 3.27 -3.53
N TYR A 69 15.08 2.72 -3.32
CA TYR A 69 14.06 2.64 -4.36
C TYR A 69 12.68 2.98 -3.83
N ASP A 70 11.81 3.42 -4.75
CA ASP A 70 10.36 3.45 -4.59
C ASP A 70 9.73 2.78 -5.82
N ILE A 71 8.87 1.79 -5.59
CA ILE A 71 8.01 1.24 -6.65
C ILE A 71 6.58 1.69 -6.35
N THR A 72 6.11 2.68 -7.10
CA THR A 72 4.75 3.20 -6.97
C THR A 72 3.75 2.35 -7.73
N PHE A 73 2.67 1.98 -7.04
CA PHE A 73 1.49 1.31 -7.59
C PHE A 73 0.58 2.35 -8.23
N GLY A 74 0.48 2.37 -9.56
CA GLY A 74 -0.30 3.37 -10.29
C GLY A 74 -1.54 2.78 -10.97
N ALA A 75 -2.64 3.55 -11.00
CA ALA A 75 -3.82 3.27 -11.83
C ALA A 75 -3.58 3.57 -13.33
N VAL A 76 -2.49 4.28 -13.64
CA VAL A 76 -2.03 4.58 -15.01
C VAL A 76 -0.51 4.38 -15.11
N ARG A 77 -0.01 4.26 -16.35
CA ARG A 77 1.44 4.27 -16.62
C ARG A 77 2.03 5.62 -16.22
N ASN A 78 3.26 5.59 -15.70
CA ASN A 78 4.03 6.78 -15.32
C ASN A 78 3.27 7.67 -14.32
N CYS A 79 2.56 7.07 -13.38
CA CYS A 79 1.88 7.82 -12.33
C CYS A 79 2.90 8.56 -11.45
N GLY A 80 2.94 9.89 -11.54
CA GLY A 80 3.82 10.76 -10.76
C GLY A 80 3.09 11.61 -9.72
N ALA A 81 1.82 11.31 -9.41
CA ALA A 81 0.97 12.11 -8.55
C ALA A 81 0.10 11.27 -7.62
N SER A 82 -0.32 11.85 -6.49
CA SER A 82 -1.15 11.18 -5.47
C SER A 82 -2.52 10.71 -6.00
N VAL A 83 -3.07 11.42 -6.99
CA VAL A 83 -4.39 11.14 -7.57
C VAL A 83 -4.45 9.80 -8.31
N CYS A 84 -3.36 9.39 -8.95
CA CYS A 84 -3.28 8.11 -9.66
C CYS A 84 -2.55 7.02 -8.86
N SER A 85 -1.95 7.36 -7.72
CA SER A 85 -1.23 6.42 -6.87
C SER A 85 -2.21 5.59 -6.05
N LEU A 86 -1.95 4.29 -5.99
CA LEU A 86 -2.67 3.28 -5.21
C LEU A 86 -1.85 2.83 -3.99
N GLY A 87 -0.61 3.31 -3.86
CA GLY A 87 0.35 2.87 -2.86
C GLY A 87 1.76 2.85 -3.41
N ASN A 88 2.70 2.44 -2.59
CA ASN A 88 4.09 2.26 -2.96
C ASN A 88 4.78 1.29 -2.01
N VAL A 89 5.93 0.81 -2.46
CA VAL A 89 6.87 0.04 -1.68
C VAL A 89 8.25 0.68 -1.80
N GLU A 90 8.89 0.87 -0.67
CA GLU A 90 10.15 1.60 -0.57
C GLU A 90 11.21 0.72 0.10
N GLY A 91 12.46 0.82 -0.35
CA GLY A 91 13.63 0.27 0.31
C GLY A 91 14.67 1.37 0.52
N MET A 92 15.10 1.56 1.77
CA MET A 92 16.04 2.62 2.15
C MET A 92 17.13 2.09 3.11
N PRO A 93 18.41 2.03 2.68
CA PRO A 93 19.52 1.60 3.54
C PRO A 93 19.64 2.48 4.78
N GLY A 94 19.93 1.88 5.93
CA GLY A 94 20.12 2.59 7.20
C GLY A 94 18.86 3.26 7.77
N GLY A 95 17.76 3.31 7.02
CA GLY A 95 16.53 4.02 7.37
C GLY A 95 15.96 3.57 8.72
N ARG A 96 15.48 4.53 9.53
CA ARG A 96 14.83 4.23 10.81
C ARG A 96 13.33 4.10 10.61
N LEU A 97 12.68 3.22 11.36
CA LEU A 97 11.22 3.08 11.35
C LEU A 97 10.56 4.45 11.58
N ALA A 98 9.72 4.89 10.64
CA ALA A 98 9.19 6.25 10.62
C ALA A 98 8.08 6.51 11.66
N PHE A 99 7.47 5.46 12.20
CA PHE A 99 6.28 5.58 13.06
C PHE A 99 6.53 5.14 14.50
N ARG A 100 5.75 5.71 15.43
CA ARG A 100 5.86 5.43 16.87
C ARG A 100 5.17 4.14 17.28
N ASP A 101 4.06 3.80 16.61
CA ASP A 101 3.26 2.62 16.91
C ASP A 101 3.97 1.35 16.43
N ARG A 102 4.57 0.61 17.37
CA ARG A 102 5.36 -0.60 17.10
C ARG A 102 4.44 -1.80 16.94
N VAL A 103 4.72 -2.62 15.92
CA VAL A 103 4.03 -3.90 15.70
C VAL A 103 5.04 -5.03 15.66
N LYS A 104 4.58 -6.24 15.99
CA LYS A 104 5.39 -7.46 15.95
C LYS A 104 5.16 -8.17 14.62
N LEU A 105 6.24 -8.58 13.98
CA LEU A 105 6.22 -9.54 12.86
C LEU A 105 6.61 -10.93 13.39
N ALA A 106 6.07 -11.99 12.79
CA ALA A 106 6.27 -13.37 13.23
C ALA A 106 7.75 -13.79 13.28
N ASN A 107 8.57 -13.28 12.36
CA ASN A 107 10.00 -13.58 12.29
C ASN A 107 10.89 -12.76 13.25
N GLY A 108 10.29 -11.94 14.13
CA GLY A 108 11.00 -11.10 15.09
C GLY A 108 11.56 -9.79 14.52
N SER A 109 11.36 -9.51 13.23
CA SER A 109 11.77 -8.24 12.62
C SER A 109 11.04 -7.07 13.27
N THR A 110 11.75 -5.96 13.50
CA THR A 110 11.14 -4.75 14.05
C THR A 110 10.29 -4.05 13.01
N ALA A 111 9.07 -3.66 13.39
CA ALA A 111 8.14 -2.97 12.52
C ALA A 111 7.35 -1.87 13.24
N SER A 112 6.77 -0.96 12.47
CA SER A 112 5.85 0.06 12.96
C SER A 112 4.75 0.33 11.95
N PHE A 113 3.56 0.68 12.43
CA PHE A 113 2.39 0.91 11.60
C PHE A 113 1.90 2.36 11.75
N LYS A 114 1.30 2.88 10.69
CA LYS A 114 0.51 4.11 10.70
C LYS A 114 -0.81 3.84 9.99
N GLY A 115 -1.91 4.17 10.66
CA GLY A 115 -3.26 4.08 10.09
C GLY A 115 -3.49 5.09 8.97
N LEU A 116 -4.69 5.04 8.39
CA LEU A 116 -5.11 6.06 7.43
C LEU A 116 -5.23 7.41 8.15
N THR A 117 -4.59 8.45 7.60
CA THR A 117 -4.64 9.80 8.17
C THR A 117 -5.08 10.79 7.11
N CYS A 118 -6.15 11.53 7.37
CA CYS A 118 -6.65 12.57 6.48
C CYS A 118 -6.37 13.96 7.04
N GLY A 119 -5.79 14.82 6.19
CA GLY A 119 -5.72 16.27 6.37
C GLY A 119 -6.24 16.95 5.11
N ALA A 120 -5.43 17.82 4.48
CA ALA A 120 -5.73 18.33 3.13
C ALA A 120 -5.72 17.23 2.05
N SER A 121 -5.03 16.11 2.31
CA SER A 121 -5.06 14.88 1.53
C SER A 121 -5.02 13.68 2.49
N CYS A 122 -5.58 12.54 2.09
CA CYS A 122 -5.53 11.31 2.87
C CYS A 122 -4.27 10.51 2.51
N SER A 123 -3.42 10.26 3.50
CA SER A 123 -2.33 9.30 3.41
C SER A 123 -2.91 7.89 3.62
N PRO A 124 -2.67 6.94 2.71
CA PRO A 124 -3.04 5.55 2.93
C PRO A 124 -2.32 4.95 4.15
N PRO A 125 -2.86 3.87 4.74
CA PRO A 125 -2.18 3.14 5.81
C PRO A 125 -0.82 2.64 5.33
N THR A 126 0.15 2.60 6.24
CA THR A 126 1.54 2.27 5.96
C THR A 126 2.13 1.37 7.03
N ILE A 127 2.95 0.40 6.64
CA ILE A 127 3.82 -0.35 7.54
C ILE A 127 5.27 -0.13 7.16
N ASP A 128 6.11 0.15 8.15
CA ASP A 128 7.56 0.13 8.04
C ASP A 128 8.10 -1.11 8.75
N PHE A 129 9.11 -1.75 8.19
CA PHE A 129 9.82 -2.85 8.82
C PHE A 129 11.31 -2.83 8.46
N ARG A 130 12.14 -3.48 9.26
CA ARG A 130 13.60 -3.53 9.03
C ARG A 130 14.09 -4.95 8.84
N VAL A 131 14.87 -5.15 7.78
CA VAL A 131 15.55 -6.41 7.46
C VAL A 131 16.97 -6.09 7.02
N LYS A 132 17.97 -6.78 7.58
CA LYS A 132 19.40 -6.64 7.24
C LYS A 132 19.91 -5.18 7.13
N GLY A 133 19.45 -4.29 8.02
CA GLY A 133 19.88 -2.89 8.04
C GLY A 133 19.16 -1.95 7.06
N VAL A 134 18.26 -2.48 6.22
CA VAL A 134 17.41 -1.70 5.30
C VAL A 134 16.03 -1.51 5.92
N ARG A 135 15.47 -0.30 5.78
CA ARG A 135 14.06 -0.03 6.08
C ARG A 135 13.24 -0.27 4.82
N TYR A 136 12.21 -1.07 4.97
CA TYR A 136 11.19 -1.26 3.97
C TYR A 136 9.90 -0.58 4.41
N SER A 137 9.18 -0.04 3.46
CA SER A 137 7.85 0.53 3.68
C SER A 137 6.87 -0.07 2.67
N ILE A 138 5.65 -0.39 3.13
CA ILE A 138 4.52 -0.75 2.26
C ILE A 138 3.38 0.20 2.63
N GLN A 139 2.99 1.04 1.68
CA GLN A 139 1.79 1.88 1.75
C GLN A 139 0.81 1.41 0.69
N ALA A 140 -0.47 1.31 1.04
CA ALA A 140 -1.48 0.86 0.09
C ALA A 140 -2.86 1.46 0.38
N LYS A 141 -3.57 1.84 -0.68
CA LYS A 141 -5.02 2.10 -0.64
C LYS A 141 -5.73 0.76 -0.55
N LEU A 142 -6.14 0.39 0.66
CA LEU A 142 -6.81 -0.86 0.96
C LEU A 142 -8.29 -0.60 1.19
N GLU A 143 -9.15 -1.41 0.58
CA GLU A 143 -10.57 -1.37 0.92
C GLU A 143 -10.74 -2.13 2.24
N THR A 144 -10.85 -1.37 3.33
CA THR A 144 -10.98 -1.94 4.67
C THR A 144 -11.99 -1.18 5.50
N PRO A 145 -12.81 -1.88 6.31
CA PRO A 145 -13.81 -1.23 7.16
C PRO A 145 -13.21 -0.55 8.39
N SER A 146 -11.91 -0.72 8.66
CA SER A 146 -11.22 -0.09 9.81
C SER A 146 -9.69 -0.18 9.71
N ASP A 147 -9.01 0.70 10.43
CA ASP A 147 -7.56 0.68 10.63
C ASP A 147 -7.04 -0.65 11.21
N LYS A 148 -7.83 -1.34 12.03
CA LYS A 148 -7.46 -2.66 12.56
C LYS A 148 -7.34 -3.70 11.46
N VAL A 149 -8.21 -3.66 10.46
CA VAL A 149 -8.14 -4.55 9.29
C VAL A 149 -6.96 -4.15 8.41
N ALA A 150 -6.77 -2.86 8.13
CA ALA A 150 -5.62 -2.36 7.38
C ALA A 150 -4.28 -2.78 8.03
N ARG A 151 -4.16 -2.65 9.35
CA ARG A 151 -2.99 -3.09 10.12
C ARG A 151 -2.68 -4.57 9.89
N ARG A 152 -3.68 -5.44 10.04
CA ARG A 152 -3.46 -6.89 9.84
C ARG A 152 -3.04 -7.21 8.41
N ARG A 153 -3.66 -6.57 7.41
CA ARG A 153 -3.31 -6.78 6.00
C ARG A 153 -1.90 -6.33 5.67
N LEU A 154 -1.47 -5.18 6.19
CA LEU A 154 -0.12 -4.69 5.97
C LEU A 154 0.93 -5.48 6.75
N ILE A 155 0.61 -5.97 7.97
CA ILE A 155 1.49 -6.93 8.67
C ILE A 155 1.68 -8.18 7.83
N ALA A 156 0.59 -8.78 7.33
CA ALA A 156 0.67 -9.97 6.48
C ALA A 156 1.49 -9.71 5.20
N ALA A 157 1.27 -8.58 4.53
CA ALA A 157 2.03 -8.21 3.34
C ALA A 157 3.53 -8.01 3.63
N ALA A 158 3.89 -7.45 4.79
CA ALA A 158 5.28 -7.33 5.21
C ALA A 158 5.88 -8.70 5.51
N GLU A 159 5.16 -9.59 6.19
CA GLU A 159 5.61 -10.96 6.49
C GLU A 159 5.84 -11.76 5.21
N GLU A 160 4.88 -11.71 4.28
CA GLU A 160 4.97 -12.33 2.95
C GLU A 160 6.16 -11.79 2.15
N ALA A 161 6.38 -10.47 2.17
CA ALA A 161 7.53 -9.85 1.51
C ALA A 161 8.88 -10.35 2.06
N ILE A 162 8.95 -10.62 3.36
CA ILE A 162 10.16 -11.15 3.98
C ILE A 162 10.32 -12.65 3.68
N GLU A 163 9.23 -13.40 3.71
CA GLU A 163 9.21 -14.84 3.43
C GLU A 163 9.58 -15.15 1.97
N ALA A 164 9.00 -14.41 1.02
CA ALA A 164 9.34 -14.52 -0.41
C ALA A 164 10.81 -14.16 -0.69
N GLY A 165 11.41 -13.32 0.16
CA GLY A 165 12.80 -12.92 0.07
C GLY A 165 13.09 -11.94 -1.08
N PRO A 166 14.38 -11.69 -1.36
CA PRO A 166 14.79 -10.73 -2.37
C PRO A 166 14.37 -11.17 -3.78
N ARG A 167 13.64 -10.29 -4.49
CA ARG A 167 13.27 -10.48 -5.90
C ARG A 167 14.23 -9.80 -6.83
#